data_AF-A0A162VT65-F1
#
_entry.id   AF-A0A162VT65-F1
#
_cell.length_a   1.000
_cell.length_b   1.000
_cell.length_c   1.000
_cell.angle_alpha   90.00
_cell.angle_beta   90.00
_cell.angle_gamma   90.00
#
_symmetry.space_group_name_H-M   'P 1'
#
loop_
_entity.id
_entity.type
_entity.pdbx_description
1 polymer ?
#
loop_
_entity_poly.entity_id
_entity_poly.type
_entity_poly.pdbx_seq_one_letter_code
_entity_poly.pdbx_strand_id
1 'polypeptide(L)'
;MNLCSITETIPERRGRIDTPILETLDERRRTWLYLLRNQHYEPLIFDILNDELPKYATSCAIDPAELTILTRECALILASAPRVFFAAVEGSLVGRMISDTELQAEYASIQQRAHHQPSIYAHLLADDRGNAPTPNQCLVIRDMVQDYLSGDPSEHAHTIDNVTPPLVLLEASTKGYRKYLHTPSTDRSPKRVATLQRFCSGITLRYTQTSPHLHNTPLPYPPSEVGYALQAHRRLAQHRAHRSSNHVMNLVEDICTQLFRTNALTQHFEMHQFVIYLIFRPSQAAIAEIFCSGLLQCWVEGGGFNACPAGRSVASSRRVSAGQWRVYEEAAREVSLLDARMEGMKERAEVWREALCWEDEDGDVEKKGVKG
;
A
#
# COMPACT_ATOMS: atom_id res chain seq x y z
N MET A 1 -56.20 -27.96 -47.26
CA MET A 1 -56.48 -26.65 -46.62
C MET A 1 -56.35 -26.89 -45.12
N ASN A 2 -55.40 -26.36 -44.35
CA ASN A 2 -54.62 -25.14 -44.44
C ASN A 2 -53.16 -25.38 -44.03
N LEU A 3 -52.28 -24.66 -44.71
CA LEU A 3 -50.88 -24.43 -44.36
C LEU A 3 -50.81 -23.64 -43.04
N CYS A 4 -49.90 -24.02 -42.14
CA CYS A 4 -49.30 -23.05 -41.22
C CYS A 4 -47.82 -23.37 -41.02
N SER A 5 -47.02 -22.34 -41.28
CA SER A 5 -45.57 -22.30 -41.39
C SER A 5 -44.89 -22.49 -40.03
N ILE A 6 -43.90 -23.38 -39.98
CA ILE A 6 -42.90 -23.42 -38.93
C ILE A 6 -41.82 -22.42 -39.33
N THR A 7 -41.74 -21.30 -38.62
CA THR A 7 -40.58 -20.41 -38.65
C THR A 7 -39.79 -20.64 -37.38
N GLU A 8 -38.67 -21.34 -37.52
CA GLU A 8 -37.64 -21.45 -36.51
C GLU A 8 -37.06 -20.05 -36.26
N THR A 9 -37.31 -19.52 -35.06
CA THR A 9 -36.62 -18.32 -34.58
C THR A 9 -35.35 -18.77 -33.87
N ILE A 10 -34.23 -18.59 -34.56
CA ILE A 10 -32.88 -18.70 -34.00
C ILE A 10 -32.75 -17.65 -32.88
N PRO A 11 -32.41 -18.02 -31.64
CA PRO A 11 -32.15 -17.02 -30.61
C PRO A 11 -30.82 -16.33 -30.96
N GLU A 12 -30.91 -15.03 -31.29
CA GLU A 12 -29.77 -14.13 -31.39
C GLU A 12 -28.93 -14.23 -30.10
N ARG A 13 -27.74 -14.81 -30.21
CA ARG A 13 -26.67 -14.61 -29.23
C ARG A 13 -26.28 -13.13 -29.28
N ARG A 14 -26.99 -12.30 -28.50
CA ARG A 14 -26.48 -10.98 -28.12
C ARG A 14 -25.21 -11.22 -27.33
N GLY A 15 -24.07 -10.96 -27.96
CA GLY A 15 -22.79 -10.86 -27.30
C GLY A 15 -22.94 -9.86 -26.16
N ARG A 16 -22.88 -10.37 -24.92
CA ARG A 16 -22.46 -9.52 -23.81
C ARG A 16 -21.07 -9.06 -24.18
N ILE A 17 -20.94 -7.77 -24.43
CA ILE A 17 -19.67 -7.09 -24.30
C ILE A 17 -19.37 -7.21 -22.82
N ASP A 18 -18.67 -8.27 -22.44
CA ASP A 18 -18.13 -8.43 -21.09
C ASP A 18 -17.24 -7.21 -20.88
N THR A 19 -17.76 -6.25 -20.12
CA THR A 19 -16.95 -5.16 -19.61
C THR A 19 -15.84 -5.85 -18.82
N PRO A 20 -14.56 -5.62 -19.11
CA PRO A 20 -13.48 -6.32 -18.41
C PRO A 20 -13.70 -6.13 -16.92
N ILE A 21 -13.90 -7.25 -16.22
CA ILE A 21 -14.05 -7.25 -14.77
C ILE A 21 -12.78 -6.60 -14.25
N LEU A 22 -12.89 -5.37 -13.75
CA LEU A 22 -11.76 -4.71 -13.09
C LEU A 22 -11.36 -5.58 -11.92
N GLU A 23 -10.15 -6.13 -11.99
CA GLU A 23 -9.54 -6.89 -10.91
C GLU A 23 -9.66 -6.10 -9.59
N THR A 24 -10.18 -6.75 -8.56
CA THR A 24 -10.33 -6.12 -7.24
C THR A 24 -8.97 -5.90 -6.60
N LEU A 25 -8.89 -4.99 -5.63
CA LEU A 25 -7.65 -4.74 -4.89
C LEU A 25 -7.08 -6.00 -4.24
N ASP A 26 -7.97 -6.82 -3.64
CA ASP A 26 -7.58 -8.06 -2.96
C ASP A 26 -7.07 -9.13 -3.95
N GLU A 27 -7.72 -9.29 -5.11
CA GLU A 27 -7.24 -10.19 -6.17
C GLU A 27 -5.85 -9.78 -6.65
N ARG A 28 -5.66 -8.48 -6.90
CA ARG A 28 -4.36 -7.94 -7.31
C ARG A 28 -3.26 -8.22 -6.28
N ARG A 29 -3.53 -7.99 -4.98
CA ARG A 29 -2.53 -8.31 -3.94
C ARG A 29 -2.25 -9.80 -3.83
N ARG A 30 -3.22 -10.67 -4.07
CA ARG A 30 -2.99 -12.12 -4.13
C ARG A 30 -2.09 -12.49 -5.30
N THR A 31 -2.35 -11.94 -6.49
CA THR A 31 -1.52 -12.11 -7.68
C THR A 31 -0.08 -11.66 -7.40
N TRP A 32 0.08 -10.45 -6.86
CA TRP A 32 1.39 -9.90 -6.53
C TRP A 32 2.13 -10.72 -5.47
N LEU A 33 1.42 -11.21 -4.45
CA LEU A 33 2.01 -12.08 -3.44
C LEU A 33 2.46 -13.42 -4.05
N TYR A 34 1.67 -13.99 -4.96
CA TYR A 34 2.05 -15.19 -5.69
C TYR A 34 3.33 -14.97 -6.50
N LEU A 35 3.41 -13.87 -7.26
CA LEU A 35 4.62 -13.53 -8.04
C LEU A 35 5.83 -13.31 -7.11
N LEU A 36 5.64 -12.62 -5.99
CA LEU A 36 6.69 -12.35 -5.01
C LEU A 36 7.25 -13.63 -4.40
N ARG A 37 6.37 -14.55 -3.96
CA ARG A 37 6.75 -15.85 -3.37
C ARG A 37 7.51 -16.74 -4.35
N ASN A 38 7.12 -16.72 -5.62
CA ASN A 38 7.77 -17.47 -6.69
C ASN A 38 8.96 -16.71 -7.33
N GLN A 39 9.35 -15.55 -6.77
CA GLN A 39 10.46 -14.74 -7.25
C GLN A 39 10.32 -14.30 -8.74
N HIS A 40 9.08 -14.14 -9.21
CA HIS A 40 8.76 -13.55 -10.50
C HIS A 40 8.70 -12.02 -10.38
N TYR A 41 9.87 -11.42 -10.16
CA TYR A 41 9.98 -9.99 -9.87
C TYR A 41 9.62 -9.09 -11.05
N GLU A 42 9.97 -9.47 -12.28
CA GLU A 42 9.72 -8.65 -13.46
C GLU A 42 8.22 -8.33 -13.69
N PRO A 43 7.31 -9.31 -13.80
CA PRO A 43 5.88 -9.01 -13.97
C PRO A 43 5.30 -8.25 -12.77
N LEU A 44 5.75 -8.57 -11.54
CA LEU A 44 5.34 -7.85 -10.33
C LEU A 44 5.75 -6.37 -10.37
N ILE A 45 6.99 -6.10 -10.77
CA ILE A 45 7.53 -4.74 -10.87
C ILE A 45 6.80 -3.97 -11.97
N PHE A 46 6.58 -4.61 -13.12
CA PHE A 46 5.87 -4.00 -14.23
C PHE A 46 4.47 -3.56 -13.82
N ASP A 47 3.68 -4.45 -13.21
CA ASP A 47 2.31 -4.15 -12.79
C ASP A 47 2.26 -2.98 -11.79
N ILE A 48 3.14 -3.00 -10.78
CA ILE A 48 3.17 -1.94 -9.76
C ILE A 48 3.60 -0.61 -10.38
N LEU A 49 4.64 -0.60 -11.23
CA LEU A 49 5.11 0.64 -11.83
C LEU A 49 4.09 1.20 -12.83
N ASN A 50 3.37 0.36 -13.56
CA ASN A 50 2.31 0.81 -14.47
C ASN A 50 1.18 1.52 -13.71
N ASP A 51 0.86 1.06 -12.50
CA ASP A 51 -0.13 1.71 -11.63
C ASP A 51 0.43 2.98 -10.93
N GLU A 52 1.70 2.97 -10.55
CA GLU A 52 2.28 4.05 -9.74
C GLU A 52 2.81 5.23 -10.56
N LEU A 53 3.54 4.98 -11.66
CA LEU A 53 4.23 6.02 -12.43
C LEU A 53 3.31 7.13 -13.00
N PRO A 54 2.07 6.85 -13.46
CA PRO A 54 1.17 7.90 -13.93
C PRO A 54 0.90 9.00 -12.90
N LYS A 55 0.98 8.68 -11.59
CA LYS A 55 0.80 9.66 -10.49
C LYS A 55 1.93 10.68 -10.40
N TYR A 56 3.04 10.45 -11.11
CA TYR A 56 4.25 11.25 -11.08
C TYR A 56 4.54 11.99 -12.39
N ALA A 57 3.63 11.97 -13.37
CA ALA A 57 3.81 12.65 -14.66
C ALA A 57 4.14 14.16 -14.55
N THR A 58 3.79 14.80 -13.43
CA THR A 58 4.07 16.22 -13.13
C THR A 58 5.05 16.43 -11.98
N SER A 59 5.70 15.36 -11.50
CA SER A 59 6.57 15.36 -10.33
C SER A 59 8.05 15.36 -10.74
N CYS A 60 8.90 16.01 -9.96
CA CYS A 60 10.37 15.91 -10.07
C CYS A 60 10.96 14.82 -9.14
N ALA A 61 10.11 14.03 -8.47
CA ALA A 61 10.56 13.00 -7.53
C ALA A 61 11.29 11.84 -8.22
N ILE A 62 10.85 11.49 -9.43
CA ILE A 62 11.42 10.48 -10.32
C ILE A 62 11.19 10.93 -11.76
N ASP A 63 12.03 10.49 -12.69
CA ASP A 63 11.80 10.66 -14.13
C ASP A 63 11.21 9.36 -14.69
N PRO A 64 9.94 9.35 -15.15
CA PRO A 64 9.35 8.17 -15.77
C PRO A 64 10.08 7.67 -17.02
N ALA A 65 10.88 8.53 -17.68
CA ALA A 65 11.72 8.13 -18.81
C ALA A 65 12.87 7.18 -18.40
N GLU A 66 13.22 7.12 -17.12
CA GLU A 66 14.25 6.25 -16.57
C GLU A 66 13.71 4.88 -16.15
N LEU A 67 12.69 4.34 -16.84
CA LEU A 67 12.01 3.10 -16.47
C LEU A 67 12.99 1.94 -16.24
N THR A 68 14.03 1.78 -17.06
CA THR A 68 15.05 0.74 -16.87
C THR A 68 15.78 0.86 -15.53
N ILE A 69 16.10 2.09 -15.09
CA ILE A 69 16.75 2.34 -13.81
C ILE A 69 15.78 2.05 -12.67
N LEU A 70 14.53 2.51 -12.78
CA LEU A 70 13.49 2.27 -11.77
C LEU A 70 13.22 0.78 -11.60
N THR A 71 13.05 0.04 -12.69
CA THR A 71 12.87 -1.43 -12.68
C THR A 71 14.04 -2.14 -12.01
N ARG A 72 15.28 -1.74 -12.33
CA ARG A 72 16.48 -2.29 -11.70
C ARG A 72 16.49 -2.05 -10.19
N GLU A 73 16.17 -0.84 -9.74
CA GLU A 73 16.14 -0.53 -8.31
C GLU A 73 15.02 -1.28 -7.57
N CYS A 74 13.84 -1.45 -8.20
CA CYS A 74 12.78 -2.31 -7.66
C CYS A 74 13.21 -3.78 -7.54
N ALA A 75 13.93 -4.32 -8.54
CA ALA A 75 14.46 -5.68 -8.47
C ALA A 75 15.46 -5.85 -7.32
N LEU A 76 16.34 -4.87 -7.11
CA LEU A 76 17.27 -4.85 -5.97
C LEU A 76 16.55 -4.75 -4.63
N ILE A 77 15.46 -3.98 -4.54
CA ILE A 77 14.60 -3.90 -3.35
C ILE A 77 14.01 -5.27 -3.04
N LEU A 78 13.41 -5.95 -4.02
CA LEU A 78 12.81 -7.27 -3.81
C LEU A 78 13.85 -8.35 -3.47
N ALA A 79 14.99 -8.33 -4.14
CA ALA A 79 16.07 -9.30 -3.89
C ALA A 79 16.67 -9.14 -2.48
N SER A 80 16.82 -7.92 -2.00
CA SER A 80 17.36 -7.64 -0.64
C SER A 80 16.30 -7.63 0.47
N ALA A 81 15.02 -7.79 0.13
CA ALA A 81 13.92 -7.66 1.08
C ALA A 81 14.05 -8.65 2.26
N PRO A 82 13.93 -8.17 3.52
CA PRO A 82 13.94 -9.01 4.72
C PRO A 82 12.60 -9.74 4.94
N ARG A 83 12.53 -10.69 5.88
CA ARG A 83 11.28 -11.40 6.20
C ARG A 83 10.18 -10.46 6.69
N VAL A 84 10.55 -9.40 7.41
CA VAL A 84 9.62 -8.33 7.83
C VAL A 84 8.92 -7.67 6.64
N PHE A 85 9.62 -7.46 5.53
CA PHE A 85 9.02 -6.93 4.30
C PHE A 85 7.96 -7.88 3.75
N PHE A 86 8.30 -9.16 3.59
CA PHE A 86 7.35 -10.16 3.08
C PHE A 86 6.12 -10.29 3.98
N ALA A 87 6.31 -10.31 5.30
CA ALA A 87 5.20 -10.36 6.25
C ALA A 87 4.28 -9.12 6.15
N ALA A 88 4.83 -7.94 5.84
CA ALA A 88 4.03 -6.73 5.60
C ALA A 88 3.22 -6.85 4.30
N VAL A 89 3.82 -7.36 3.22
CA VAL A 89 3.15 -7.58 1.94
C VAL A 89 2.04 -8.63 2.07
N GLU A 90 2.27 -9.67 2.86
CA GLU A 90 1.31 -10.73 3.17
C GLU A 90 0.15 -10.29 4.06
N GLY A 91 0.25 -9.13 4.72
CA GLY A 91 -0.73 -8.67 5.70
C GLY A 91 -0.64 -9.40 7.06
N SER A 92 0.40 -10.20 7.27
CA SER A 92 0.56 -11.04 8.47
C SER A 92 1.53 -10.45 9.52
N LEU A 93 2.20 -9.33 9.22
CA LEU A 93 3.27 -8.79 10.05
C LEU A 93 2.88 -8.55 11.51
N VAL A 94 1.74 -7.92 11.77
CA VAL A 94 1.31 -7.62 13.16
C VAL A 94 1.16 -8.92 13.95
N GLY A 95 0.41 -9.88 13.42
CA GLY A 95 0.16 -11.17 14.08
C GLY A 95 1.44 -11.99 14.24
N ARG A 96 2.31 -12.03 13.22
CA ARG A 96 3.59 -12.76 13.30
C ARG A 96 4.54 -12.15 14.32
N MET A 97 4.54 -10.83 14.49
CA MET A 97 5.37 -10.17 15.50
C MET A 97 4.99 -10.52 16.94
N ILE A 98 3.86 -11.21 17.18
CA ILE A 98 3.46 -11.69 18.50
C ILE A 98 4.16 -13.02 18.84
N SER A 99 4.35 -13.91 17.87
CA SER A 99 4.74 -15.31 18.12
C SER A 99 6.00 -15.79 17.38
N ASP A 100 6.41 -15.13 16.30
CA ASP A 100 7.55 -15.52 15.45
C ASP A 100 8.85 -14.93 16.00
N THR A 101 9.57 -15.70 16.81
CA THR A 101 10.81 -15.27 17.46
C THR A 101 11.94 -14.97 16.48
N GLU A 102 11.99 -15.65 15.33
CA GLU A 102 12.99 -15.40 14.30
C GLU A 102 12.73 -14.05 13.61
N LEU A 103 11.47 -13.77 13.29
CA LEU A 103 11.05 -12.48 12.73
C LEU A 103 11.32 -11.33 13.70
N GLN A 104 11.04 -11.53 14.99
CA GLN A 104 11.34 -10.55 16.05
C GLN A 104 12.85 -10.25 16.14
N ALA A 105 13.70 -11.27 16.07
CA ALA A 105 15.16 -11.11 16.11
C ALA A 105 15.68 -10.37 14.86
N GLU A 106 15.20 -10.72 13.66
CA GLU A 106 15.52 -10.00 12.43
C GLU A 106 15.07 -8.53 12.51
N TYR A 107 13.85 -8.30 12.99
CA TYR A 107 13.29 -6.96 13.13
C TYR A 107 14.08 -6.09 14.12
N ALA A 108 14.56 -6.65 15.23
CA ALA A 108 15.41 -5.93 16.18
C ALA A 108 16.71 -5.43 15.53
N SER A 109 17.33 -6.25 14.67
CA SER A 109 18.51 -5.86 13.90
C SER A 109 18.19 -4.75 12.88
N ILE A 110 17.06 -4.86 12.18
CA ILE A 110 16.58 -3.84 11.25
C ILE A 110 16.34 -2.51 11.98
N GLN A 111 15.67 -2.55 13.13
CA GLN A 111 15.39 -1.37 13.94
C GLN A 111 16.69 -0.64 14.33
N GLN A 112 17.69 -1.37 14.82
CA GLN A 112 18.99 -0.77 15.19
C GLN A 112 19.63 -0.04 14.02
N ARG A 113 19.66 -0.65 12.83
CA ARG A 113 20.23 -0.03 11.63
C ARG A 113 19.43 1.20 11.17
N ALA A 114 18.11 1.18 11.31
CA ALA A 114 17.21 2.28 10.93
C ALA A 114 17.39 3.56 11.79
N HIS A 115 18.25 3.53 12.80
CA HIS A 115 18.66 4.74 13.53
C HIS A 115 19.51 5.69 12.68
N HIS A 116 20.26 5.12 11.72
CA HIS A 116 21.26 5.85 10.94
C HIS A 116 21.15 5.61 9.43
N GLN A 117 20.56 4.47 9.04
CA GLN A 117 20.33 4.12 7.64
C GLN A 117 18.92 4.58 7.20
N PRO A 118 18.79 5.24 6.04
CA PRO A 118 17.48 5.53 5.46
C PRO A 118 16.63 4.27 5.31
N SER A 119 15.33 4.41 5.52
CA SER A 119 14.42 3.27 5.59
C SER A 119 13.01 3.61 5.14
N ILE A 120 12.28 2.58 4.75
CA ILE A 120 10.82 2.62 4.57
C ILE A 120 10.16 2.03 5.81
N TYR A 121 9.18 2.75 6.33
CA TYR A 121 8.31 2.29 7.41
C TYR A 121 6.88 2.11 6.92
N ALA A 122 6.11 1.33 7.66
CA ALA A 122 4.68 1.16 7.45
C ALA A 122 3.92 1.26 8.76
N HIS A 123 2.71 1.82 8.69
CA HIS A 123 1.70 1.72 9.75
C HIS A 123 0.59 0.79 9.28
N LEU A 124 0.22 -0.18 10.11
CA LEU A 124 -0.80 -1.18 9.82
C LEU A 124 -1.92 -1.08 10.86
N LEU A 125 -3.15 -0.85 10.42
CA LEU A 125 -4.32 -0.80 11.31
C LEU A 125 -4.78 -2.22 11.66
N ALA A 126 -4.58 -2.62 12.90
CA ALA A 126 -4.96 -3.95 13.39
C ALA A 126 -5.30 -3.92 14.88
N ASP A 127 -5.90 -5.00 15.38
CA ASP A 127 -6.09 -5.24 16.81
C ASP A 127 -4.82 -5.83 17.46
N ASP A 128 -4.90 -6.06 18.77
CA ASP A 128 -3.82 -6.65 19.59
C ASP A 128 -3.41 -8.08 19.17
N ARG A 129 -4.22 -8.75 18.35
CA ARG A 129 -3.96 -10.08 17.78
C ARG A 129 -3.48 -10.00 16.33
N GLY A 130 -3.39 -8.80 15.76
CA GLY A 130 -2.99 -8.58 14.38
C GLY A 130 -4.10 -8.77 13.34
N ASN A 131 -5.37 -8.81 13.76
CA ASN A 131 -6.49 -8.82 12.84
C ASN A 131 -6.79 -7.40 12.36
N ALA A 132 -6.93 -7.23 11.05
CA ALA A 132 -7.44 -5.98 10.49
C ALA A 132 -8.95 -5.82 10.77
N PRO A 133 -9.50 -4.59 10.69
CA PRO A 133 -10.95 -4.41 10.70
C PRO A 133 -11.62 -5.21 9.58
N THR A 134 -12.84 -5.69 9.83
CA THR A 134 -13.67 -6.30 8.78
C THR A 134 -14.22 -5.22 7.83
N PRO A 135 -14.69 -5.58 6.63
CA PRO A 135 -15.37 -4.63 5.74
C PRO A 135 -16.54 -3.88 6.42
N ASN A 136 -17.36 -4.56 7.23
CA ASN A 136 -18.43 -3.91 7.98
C ASN A 136 -17.91 -2.92 9.03
N GLN A 137 -16.83 -3.27 9.73
CA GLN A 137 -16.21 -2.34 10.69
C GLN A 137 -15.59 -1.13 9.97
N CYS A 138 -15.03 -1.32 8.78
CA CYS A 138 -14.56 -0.22 7.94
C CYS A 138 -15.70 0.75 7.57
N LEU A 139 -16.91 0.25 7.31
CA LEU A 139 -18.08 1.12 7.06
C LEU A 139 -18.45 1.94 8.30
N VAL A 140 -18.42 1.34 9.50
CA VAL A 140 -18.66 2.08 10.75
C VAL A 140 -17.62 3.20 10.94
N ILE A 141 -16.35 2.90 10.68
CA ILE A 141 -15.27 3.89 10.72
C ILE A 141 -15.51 5.01 9.69
N ARG A 142 -15.87 4.65 8.45
CA ARG A 142 -16.21 5.60 7.37
C ARG A 142 -17.35 6.52 7.78
N ASP A 143 -18.42 5.98 8.34
CA ASP A 143 -19.61 6.74 8.71
C ASP A 143 -19.27 7.74 9.82
N MET A 144 -18.40 7.35 10.76
CA MET A 144 -17.87 8.27 11.78
C MET A 144 -16.98 9.37 11.17
N VAL A 145 -16.19 9.07 10.14
CA VAL A 145 -15.44 10.10 9.39
C VAL A 145 -16.41 11.06 8.68
N GLN A 146 -17.50 10.56 8.10
CA GLN A 146 -18.51 11.41 7.46
C GLN A 146 -19.23 12.31 8.46
N ASP A 147 -19.60 11.79 9.63
CA ASP A 147 -20.15 12.57 10.74
C ASP A 147 -19.15 13.64 11.21
N TYR A 148 -17.88 13.27 11.38
CA TYR A 148 -16.82 14.21 11.76
C TYR A 148 -16.63 15.34 10.73
N LEU A 149 -16.77 15.01 9.44
CA LEU A 149 -16.74 15.97 8.34
C LEU A 149 -17.99 16.86 8.29
N SER A 150 -19.08 16.52 8.97
CA SER A 150 -20.24 17.41 9.02
C SER A 150 -19.87 18.76 9.64
N GLY A 151 -20.51 19.82 9.15
CA GLY A 151 -20.37 21.17 9.71
C GLY A 151 -21.21 21.36 10.97
N ASP A 152 -22.08 20.39 11.28
CA ASP A 152 -23.04 20.49 12.36
C ASP A 152 -22.37 20.17 13.72
N PRO A 153 -22.91 20.71 14.83
CA PRO A 153 -22.46 20.32 16.16
C PRO A 153 -22.68 18.81 16.37
N SER A 154 -21.60 18.04 16.40
CA SER A 154 -21.60 16.60 16.70
C SER A 154 -20.88 16.38 18.03
N GLU A 155 -21.55 15.72 18.98
CA GLU A 155 -20.94 15.29 20.24
C GLU A 155 -19.77 14.33 19.97
N HIS A 156 -19.88 13.49 18.94
CA HIS A 156 -18.81 12.58 18.52
C HIS A 156 -17.56 13.34 18.09
N ALA A 157 -17.71 14.44 17.36
CA ALA A 157 -16.55 15.20 16.90
C ALA A 157 -15.72 15.76 18.06
N HIS A 158 -16.38 16.26 19.11
CA HIS A 158 -15.69 16.72 20.32
C HIS A 158 -14.99 15.58 21.06
N THR A 159 -15.63 14.41 21.20
CA THR A 159 -15.02 13.28 21.90
C THR A 159 -13.82 12.74 21.13
N ILE A 160 -13.93 12.61 19.81
CA ILE A 160 -12.84 12.20 18.91
C ILE A 160 -11.65 13.16 19.03
N ASP A 161 -11.89 14.47 18.93
CA ASP A 161 -10.83 15.49 19.02
C ASP A 161 -10.07 15.47 20.36
N ASN A 162 -10.68 14.89 21.39
CA ASN A 162 -10.13 14.77 22.74
C ASN A 162 -9.64 13.36 23.09
N VAL A 163 -9.61 12.42 22.15
CA VAL A 163 -8.99 11.09 22.38
C VAL A 163 -7.49 11.24 22.63
N THR A 164 -6.81 12.01 21.76
CA THR A 164 -5.38 12.26 21.82
C THR A 164 -5.10 13.77 21.92
N PRO A 165 -4.12 14.23 22.71
CA PRO A 165 -3.74 15.65 22.75
C PRO A 165 -3.34 16.23 21.37
N PRO A 166 -3.40 17.56 21.18
CA PRO A 166 -3.96 18.56 22.08
C PRO A 166 -5.49 18.48 22.19
N LEU A 167 -5.99 18.73 23.40
CA LEU A 167 -7.42 18.73 23.71
C LEU A 167 -8.12 19.95 23.12
N VAL A 168 -9.37 19.77 22.71
CA VAL A 168 -10.22 20.80 22.10
C VAL A 168 -11.32 21.18 23.08
N LEU A 169 -11.50 22.47 23.35
CA LEU A 169 -12.58 22.97 24.19
C LEU A 169 -13.95 22.71 23.52
N LEU A 170 -14.94 22.34 24.33
CA LEU A 170 -16.31 22.10 23.86
C LEU A 170 -16.87 23.29 23.08
N GLU A 171 -16.66 24.51 23.56
CA GLU A 171 -17.10 25.74 22.88
C GLU A 171 -16.51 25.83 21.46
N ALA A 172 -15.22 25.54 21.28
CA ALA A 172 -14.59 25.57 19.95
C ALA A 172 -15.20 24.50 19.04
N SER A 173 -15.38 23.27 19.54
CA SER A 173 -16.01 22.18 18.77
C SER A 173 -17.44 22.51 18.34
N THR A 174 -18.25 23.11 19.23
CA THR A 174 -19.63 23.53 18.91
C THR A 174 -19.70 24.62 17.86
N LYS A 175 -18.64 25.43 17.71
CA LYS A 175 -18.49 26.42 16.63
C LYS A 175 -17.97 25.80 15.31
N GLY A 176 -17.86 24.47 15.24
CA GLY A 176 -17.42 23.73 14.05
C GLY A 176 -15.91 23.52 13.95
N TYR A 177 -15.13 23.81 14.99
CA TYR A 177 -13.71 23.45 15.02
C TYR A 177 -13.54 21.93 14.95
N ARG A 178 -12.57 21.49 14.15
CA ARG A 178 -12.20 20.08 13.99
C ARG A 178 -10.68 19.95 13.95
N LYS A 179 -10.09 19.34 14.98
CA LYS A 179 -8.62 19.17 15.12
C LYS A 179 -7.96 18.65 13.84
N TYR A 180 -8.58 17.64 13.21
CA TYR A 180 -8.02 16.99 12.02
C TYR A 180 -8.27 17.74 10.72
N LEU A 181 -9.13 18.76 10.70
CA LEU A 181 -9.34 19.61 9.53
C LEU A 181 -8.57 20.94 9.62
N HIS A 182 -8.17 21.33 10.82
CA HIS A 182 -7.42 22.55 11.08
C HIS A 182 -5.95 22.45 10.61
N THR A 183 -5.45 23.50 9.95
CA THR A 183 -4.03 23.72 9.65
C THR A 183 -3.61 25.11 10.16
N PRO A 184 -2.30 25.40 10.29
CA PRO A 184 -1.84 26.72 10.73
C PRO A 184 -2.36 27.90 9.88
N SER A 185 -2.81 27.62 8.66
CA SER A 185 -3.29 28.61 7.69
C SER A 185 -4.81 28.63 7.51
N THR A 186 -5.56 27.67 8.05
CA THR A 186 -7.01 27.60 7.87
C THR A 186 -7.66 26.74 8.94
N ASP A 187 -8.75 27.24 9.53
CA ASP A 187 -9.50 26.52 10.55
C ASP A 187 -10.11 25.21 10.04
N ARG A 188 -10.45 25.18 8.75
CA ARG A 188 -11.03 24.02 8.08
C ARG A 188 -10.47 23.90 6.67
N SER A 189 -9.43 23.09 6.52
CA SER A 189 -8.72 22.90 5.26
C SER A 189 -9.56 22.18 4.20
N PRO A 190 -9.88 22.82 3.06
CA PRO A 190 -10.59 22.17 1.96
C PRO A 190 -9.85 20.92 1.43
N LYS A 191 -8.50 20.97 1.43
CA LYS A 191 -7.66 19.84 0.99
C LYS A 191 -7.78 18.63 1.91
N ARG A 192 -7.87 18.85 3.23
CA ARG A 192 -8.07 17.75 4.19
C ARG A 192 -9.48 17.16 4.08
N VAL A 193 -10.50 18.01 3.92
CA VAL A 193 -11.88 17.57 3.65
C VAL A 193 -11.93 16.70 2.39
N ALA A 194 -11.40 17.18 1.26
CA ALA A 194 -11.36 16.41 0.01
C ALA A 194 -10.58 15.09 0.14
N THR A 195 -9.52 15.08 0.95
CA THR A 195 -8.75 13.86 1.22
C THR A 195 -9.55 12.83 2.01
N LEU A 196 -10.25 13.25 3.06
CA LEU A 196 -11.10 12.36 3.86
C LEU A 196 -12.33 11.89 3.07
N GLN A 197 -12.87 12.71 2.16
CA GLN A 197 -13.91 12.28 1.23
C GLN A 197 -13.41 11.18 0.28
N ARG A 198 -12.21 11.33 -0.31
CA ARG A 198 -11.58 10.26 -1.12
C ARG A 198 -11.36 8.99 -0.29
N PHE A 199 -10.93 9.12 0.95
CA PHE A 199 -10.79 7.99 1.87
C PHE A 199 -12.13 7.25 2.09
N CYS A 200 -13.21 7.99 2.36
CA CYS A 200 -14.54 7.39 2.52
C CYS A 200 -15.04 6.70 1.25
N SER A 201 -14.78 7.29 0.07
CA SER A 201 -15.04 6.66 -1.22
C SER A 201 -14.21 5.39 -1.41
N GLY A 202 -12.94 5.38 -1.01
CA GLY A 202 -12.07 4.21 -1.09
C GLY A 202 -12.51 3.05 -0.19
N ILE A 203 -12.94 3.33 1.04
CA ILE A 203 -13.57 2.30 1.90
C ILE A 203 -14.82 1.74 1.23
N THR A 204 -15.68 2.61 0.68
CA THR A 204 -16.91 2.17 0.03
C THR A 204 -16.62 1.30 -1.19
N LEU A 205 -15.65 1.71 -2.02
CA LEU A 205 -15.20 0.92 -3.17
C LEU A 205 -14.70 -0.46 -2.73
N ARG A 206 -13.79 -0.51 -1.74
CA ARG A 206 -13.28 -1.78 -1.22
C ARG A 206 -14.41 -2.67 -0.70
N TYR A 207 -15.34 -2.13 0.09
CA TYR A 207 -16.50 -2.88 0.57
C TYR A 207 -17.35 -3.46 -0.57
N THR A 208 -17.61 -2.68 -1.63
CA THR A 208 -18.39 -3.15 -2.79
C THR A 208 -17.67 -4.21 -3.63
N GLN A 209 -16.34 -4.19 -3.63
CA GLN A 209 -15.51 -5.18 -4.30
C GLN A 209 -15.34 -6.46 -3.47
N THR A 210 -15.40 -6.36 -2.13
CA THR A 210 -15.33 -7.52 -1.25
C THR A 210 -16.62 -8.33 -1.33
N SER A 211 -16.46 -9.65 -1.51
CA SER A 211 -17.61 -10.55 -1.56
C SER A 211 -18.43 -10.51 -0.27
N PRO A 212 -19.78 -10.53 -0.32
CA PRO A 212 -20.64 -10.40 0.86
C PRO A 212 -20.35 -11.41 1.99
N HIS A 213 -19.93 -12.63 1.64
CA HIS A 213 -19.60 -13.67 2.62
C HIS A 213 -18.34 -13.34 3.45
N LEU A 214 -17.52 -12.37 3.02
CA LEU A 214 -16.31 -11.91 3.70
C LEU A 214 -16.52 -10.60 4.47
N HIS A 215 -17.71 -10.01 4.48
CA HIS A 215 -17.96 -8.70 5.12
C HIS A 215 -17.75 -8.69 6.64
N ASN A 216 -17.77 -9.86 7.28
CA ASN A 216 -17.49 -10.05 8.71
C ASN A 216 -16.17 -10.78 8.96
N THR A 217 -15.36 -11.00 7.93
CA THR A 217 -14.02 -11.58 8.05
C THR A 217 -13.01 -10.42 8.09
N PRO A 218 -11.99 -10.46 8.96
CA PRO A 218 -10.90 -9.49 8.94
C PRO A 218 -10.34 -9.33 7.52
N LEU A 219 -10.05 -8.09 7.11
CA LEU A 219 -9.39 -7.87 5.83
C LEU A 219 -8.06 -8.64 5.80
N PRO A 220 -7.75 -9.38 4.73
CA PRO A 220 -6.49 -10.12 4.64
C PRO A 220 -5.28 -9.18 4.63
N TYR A 221 -5.48 -7.94 4.19
CA TYR A 221 -4.47 -6.91 4.11
C TYR A 221 -4.91 -5.70 4.94
N PRO A 222 -4.25 -5.42 6.08
CA PRO A 222 -4.58 -4.26 6.90
C PRO A 222 -4.54 -2.94 6.10
N PRO A 223 -5.52 -2.02 6.30
CA PRO A 223 -5.36 -0.63 5.89
C PRO A 223 -4.03 -0.08 6.41
N SER A 224 -3.29 0.62 5.54
CA SER A 224 -1.91 0.97 5.83
C SER A 224 -1.50 2.35 5.35
N GLU A 225 -0.40 2.83 5.93
CA GLU A 225 0.38 4.00 5.53
C GLU A 225 1.81 3.52 5.27
N VAL A 226 2.47 4.06 4.26
CA VAL A 226 3.89 3.78 3.97
C VAL A 226 4.62 5.10 3.81
N GLY A 227 5.79 5.22 4.44
CA GLY A 227 6.58 6.43 4.36
C GLY A 227 8.08 6.21 4.43
N TYR A 228 8.83 7.23 4.00
CA TYR A 228 10.28 7.29 4.08
C TYR A 228 10.78 8.02 5.35
N ALA A 229 11.87 7.53 5.95
CA ALA A 229 12.60 8.24 6.98
C ALA A 229 14.11 8.01 6.91
N LEU A 230 14.91 9.07 7.12
CA LEU A 230 16.35 8.94 7.40
C LEU A 230 16.61 8.36 8.80
N GLN A 231 15.77 8.72 9.78
CA GLN A 231 15.88 8.28 11.17
C GLN A 231 14.54 7.72 11.62
N ALA A 232 14.30 6.43 11.34
CA ALA A 232 12.99 5.81 11.50
C ALA A 232 12.47 5.92 12.93
N HIS A 233 13.30 5.63 13.93
CA HIS A 233 12.94 5.70 15.35
C HIS A 233 12.32 7.06 15.75
N ARG A 234 12.89 8.18 15.28
CA ARG A 234 12.34 9.52 15.56
C ARG A 234 11.02 9.73 14.84
N ARG A 235 10.93 9.28 13.59
CA ARG A 235 9.73 9.43 12.77
C ARG A 235 8.56 8.62 13.34
N LEU A 236 8.81 7.39 13.75
CA LEU A 236 7.82 6.52 14.40
C LEU A 236 7.38 7.10 15.75
N ALA A 237 8.30 7.60 16.58
CA ALA A 237 7.95 8.28 17.82
C ALA A 237 7.08 9.53 17.59
N GLN A 238 7.34 10.30 16.52
CA GLN A 238 6.49 11.42 16.12
C GLN A 238 5.09 10.98 15.71
N HIS A 239 4.98 9.89 14.93
CA HIS A 239 3.70 9.32 14.55
C HIS A 239 2.91 8.83 15.77
N ARG A 240 3.53 8.07 16.68
CA ARG A 240 2.92 7.66 17.97
C ARG A 240 2.41 8.85 18.79
N ALA A 241 3.14 9.96 18.78
CA ALA A 241 2.75 11.18 19.48
C ALA A 241 1.77 12.07 18.70
N HIS A 242 1.31 11.63 17.51
CA HIS A 242 0.45 12.38 16.60
C HIS A 242 1.05 13.75 16.15
N ARG A 243 2.38 13.87 16.14
CA ARG A 243 3.08 15.11 15.78
C ARG A 243 3.60 15.05 14.34
N SER A 244 3.23 16.05 13.53
CA SER A 244 3.63 16.12 12.12
C SER A 244 3.34 14.82 11.34
N SER A 245 2.21 14.18 11.67
CA SER A 245 1.78 12.87 11.17
C SER A 245 0.71 13.03 10.08
N ASN A 246 0.32 11.90 9.49
CA ASN A 246 -0.78 11.81 8.54
C ASN A 246 -2.13 12.01 9.26
N HIS A 247 -2.83 13.10 8.94
CA HIS A 247 -4.12 13.45 9.54
C HIS A 247 -5.23 12.42 9.31
N VAL A 248 -5.21 11.67 8.21
CA VAL A 248 -6.21 10.61 7.93
C VAL A 248 -5.99 9.45 8.89
N MET A 249 -4.75 8.95 8.94
CA MET A 249 -4.34 7.85 9.82
C MET A 249 -4.66 8.14 11.30
N ASN A 250 -4.30 9.34 11.77
CA ASN A 250 -4.53 9.74 13.15
C ASN A 250 -6.02 9.91 13.49
N LEU A 251 -6.82 10.50 12.59
CA LEU A 251 -8.27 10.61 12.78
C LEU A 251 -8.90 9.21 12.90
N VAL A 252 -8.50 8.28 12.03
CA VAL A 252 -9.00 6.91 12.04
C VAL A 252 -8.63 6.19 13.34
N GLU A 253 -7.40 6.31 13.83
CA GLU A 253 -6.98 5.73 15.11
C GLU A 253 -7.77 6.30 16.31
N ASP A 254 -8.00 7.62 16.34
CA ASP A 254 -8.83 8.25 17.37
C ASP A 254 -10.29 7.81 17.28
N ILE A 255 -10.85 7.66 16.08
CA ILE A 255 -12.19 7.10 15.84
C ILE A 255 -12.27 5.66 16.34
N CYS A 256 -11.32 4.79 15.99
CA CYS A 256 -11.29 3.41 16.46
C CYS A 256 -11.25 3.33 17.99
N THR A 257 -10.45 4.19 18.61
CA THR A 257 -10.37 4.29 20.07
C THR A 257 -11.69 4.75 20.69
N GLN A 258 -12.37 5.73 20.10
CA GLN A 258 -13.68 6.18 20.55
C GLN A 258 -14.74 5.08 20.42
N LEU A 259 -14.79 4.40 19.26
CA LEU A 259 -15.73 3.31 19.00
C LEU A 259 -15.53 2.12 19.94
N PHE A 260 -14.28 1.83 20.31
CA PHE A 260 -13.97 0.81 21.32
C PHE A 260 -14.43 1.25 22.72
N ARG A 261 -14.14 2.49 23.13
CA ARG A 261 -14.57 3.04 24.43
C ARG A 261 -16.08 3.07 24.61
N THR A 262 -16.84 3.28 23.53
CA THR A 262 -18.31 3.27 23.55
C THR A 262 -18.92 1.89 23.34
N ASN A 263 -18.11 0.84 23.19
CA ASN A 263 -18.53 -0.53 22.85
C ASN A 263 -19.27 -0.65 21.51
N ALA A 264 -19.10 0.32 20.59
CA ALA A 264 -19.59 0.21 19.22
C ALA A 264 -18.76 -0.80 18.41
N LEU A 265 -17.48 -0.97 18.77
CA LEU A 265 -16.62 -2.05 18.31
C LEU A 265 -16.11 -2.86 19.51
N THR A 266 -16.03 -4.19 19.35
CA THR A 266 -15.52 -5.07 20.41
C THR A 266 -14.00 -5.15 20.42
N GLN A 267 -13.33 -4.89 19.30
CA GLN A 267 -11.89 -4.81 19.18
C GLN A 267 -11.41 -3.36 19.21
N HIS A 268 -10.23 -3.16 19.78
CA HIS A 268 -9.51 -1.90 19.70
C HIS A 268 -8.50 -1.97 18.56
N PHE A 269 -8.76 -1.23 17.49
CA PHE A 269 -7.83 -1.14 16.35
C PHE A 269 -6.88 0.05 16.52
N GLU A 270 -5.58 -0.19 16.44
CA GLU A 270 -4.52 0.81 16.55
C GLU A 270 -3.53 0.72 15.38
N MET A 271 -2.70 1.75 15.20
CA MET A 271 -1.64 1.76 14.19
C MET A 271 -0.38 1.09 14.72
N HIS A 272 -0.11 -0.13 14.24
CA HIS A 272 1.13 -0.85 14.50
C HIS A 272 2.21 -0.39 13.51
N GLN A 273 3.37 0.01 14.03
CA GLN A 273 4.38 0.72 13.24
C GLN A 273 5.64 -0.12 13.09
N PHE A 274 6.10 -0.31 11.85
CA PHE A 274 7.27 -1.14 11.56
C PHE A 274 8.20 -0.48 10.55
N VAL A 275 9.50 -0.73 10.69
CA VAL A 275 10.47 -0.49 9.61
C VAL A 275 10.47 -1.74 8.76
N ILE A 276 10.07 -1.61 7.50
CA ILE A 276 9.87 -2.77 6.61
C ILE A 276 11.00 -2.95 5.60
N TYR A 277 11.80 -1.90 5.35
CA TYR A 277 12.91 -1.99 4.41
C TYR A 277 14.02 -0.97 4.73
N LEU A 278 15.27 -1.38 4.59
CA LEU A 278 16.45 -0.53 4.74
C LEU A 278 17.00 -0.16 3.36
N ILE A 279 17.01 1.12 3.04
CA ILE A 279 17.49 1.62 1.76
C ILE A 279 19.01 1.62 1.79
N PHE A 280 19.63 1.01 0.77
CA PHE A 280 21.08 0.86 0.71
C PHE A 280 21.74 1.58 -0.47
N ARG A 281 20.94 2.15 -1.39
CA ARG A 281 21.45 2.98 -2.50
C ARG A 281 20.77 4.35 -2.52
N PRO A 282 21.46 5.43 -2.91
CA PRO A 282 20.85 6.74 -3.06
C PRO A 282 19.66 6.77 -4.03
N SER A 283 19.78 6.05 -5.16
CA SER A 283 18.76 5.92 -6.21
C SER A 283 17.46 5.29 -5.71
N GLN A 284 17.53 4.48 -4.66
CA GLN A 284 16.36 3.82 -4.07
C GLN A 284 15.49 4.76 -3.24
N ALA A 285 15.98 5.93 -2.81
CA ALA A 285 15.29 6.72 -1.80
C ALA A 285 13.84 7.07 -2.18
N ALA A 286 13.63 7.59 -3.39
CA ALA A 286 12.28 7.90 -3.89
C ALA A 286 11.51 6.65 -4.30
N ILE A 287 12.12 5.81 -5.13
CA ILE A 287 11.45 4.66 -5.74
C ILE A 287 11.06 3.59 -4.71
N ALA A 288 11.81 3.42 -3.61
CA ALA A 288 11.44 2.49 -2.55
C ALA A 288 10.14 2.90 -1.85
N GLU A 289 9.94 4.19 -1.57
CA GLU A 289 8.69 4.68 -0.97
C GLU A 289 7.51 4.49 -1.93
N ILE A 290 7.72 4.81 -3.22
CA ILE A 290 6.70 4.65 -4.28
C ILE A 290 6.32 3.18 -4.44
N PHE A 291 7.32 2.32 -4.64
CA PHE A 291 7.14 0.90 -4.90
C PHE A 291 6.50 0.19 -3.70
N CYS A 292 6.96 0.46 -2.47
CA CYS A 292 6.34 -0.10 -1.27
C CYS A 292 4.91 0.40 -1.07
N SER A 293 4.63 1.69 -1.37
CA SER A 293 3.27 2.24 -1.28
C SER A 293 2.31 1.55 -2.24
N GLY A 294 2.75 1.29 -3.47
CA GLY A 294 2.01 0.55 -4.48
C GLY A 294 1.81 -0.91 -4.09
N LEU A 295 2.88 -1.62 -3.73
CA LEU A 295 2.84 -3.02 -3.30
C LEU A 295 1.92 -3.23 -2.08
N LEU A 296 1.86 -2.25 -1.17
CA LEU A 296 0.96 -2.26 -0.01
C LEU A 296 -0.45 -1.72 -0.28
N GLN A 297 -0.69 -1.17 -1.48
CA GLN A 297 -1.95 -0.52 -1.88
C GLN A 297 -2.49 0.43 -0.80
N CYS A 298 -1.59 1.23 -0.24
CA CYS A 298 -1.85 2.04 0.95
C CYS A 298 -2.56 3.38 0.65
N TRP A 299 -3.06 3.59 -0.58
CA TRP A 299 -3.67 4.85 -1.01
C TRP A 299 -5.08 5.05 -0.45
N VAL A 300 -5.45 6.31 -0.16
CA VAL A 300 -6.79 6.65 0.35
C VAL A 300 -7.90 6.23 -0.62
N GLU A 301 -7.64 6.24 -1.92
CA GLU A 301 -8.55 5.77 -2.98
C GLU A 301 -8.90 4.28 -2.84
N GLY A 302 -8.04 3.50 -2.19
CA GLY A 302 -8.28 2.09 -1.90
C GLY A 302 -8.71 1.85 -0.46
N GLY A 303 -8.88 2.87 0.38
CA GLY A 303 -9.15 2.72 1.82
C GLY A 303 -7.88 2.55 2.68
N GLY A 304 -6.70 2.87 2.15
CA GLY A 304 -5.47 3.08 2.94
C GLY A 304 -5.35 4.52 3.45
N PHE A 305 -4.15 4.93 3.87
CA PHE A 305 -3.92 6.23 4.50
C PHE A 305 -3.00 7.18 3.71
N ASN A 306 -2.26 6.71 2.70
CA ASN A 306 -1.41 7.57 1.87
C ASN A 306 -2.28 8.47 0.98
N ALA A 307 -2.23 9.78 1.25
CA ALA A 307 -3.01 10.79 0.53
C ALA A 307 -2.19 11.65 -0.45
N CYS A 308 -0.87 11.68 -0.27
CA CYS A 308 0.07 12.44 -1.06
C CYS A 308 1.00 11.48 -1.80
N PRO A 309 1.41 11.79 -3.05
CA PRO A 309 2.33 10.93 -3.79
C PRO A 309 3.64 10.71 -3.03
N ALA A 310 4.07 9.45 -3.00
CA ALA A 310 5.30 8.98 -2.36
C ALA A 310 6.55 9.50 -3.08
N GLY A 311 7.73 9.36 -2.47
CA GLY A 311 9.00 9.76 -3.05
C GLY A 311 9.28 11.27 -3.06
N ARG A 312 8.31 12.12 -2.66
CA ARG A 312 8.48 13.58 -2.63
C ARG A 312 9.26 14.08 -1.41
N SER A 313 9.21 13.34 -0.30
CA SER A 313 9.76 13.77 1.00
C SER A 313 11.10 13.11 1.34
N VAL A 314 11.88 12.75 0.32
CA VAL A 314 13.12 11.97 0.47
C VAL A 314 14.40 12.80 0.43
N ALA A 315 14.29 14.14 0.35
CA ALA A 315 15.44 15.05 0.21
C ALA A 315 16.51 14.86 1.30
N SER A 316 16.12 14.36 2.47
CA SER A 316 17.07 14.06 3.55
C SER A 316 18.04 12.91 3.25
N SER A 317 17.79 12.08 2.23
CA SER A 317 18.73 11.06 1.74
C SER A 317 20.04 11.68 1.24
N ARG A 318 19.99 12.92 0.73
CA ARG A 318 21.15 13.68 0.26
C ARG A 318 22.15 14.04 1.38
N ARG A 319 21.75 13.87 2.64
CA ARG A 319 22.61 14.09 3.82
C ARG A 319 23.48 12.89 4.16
N VAL A 320 23.23 11.73 3.55
CA VAL A 320 24.03 10.52 3.74
C VAL A 320 25.25 10.59 2.84
N SER A 321 26.43 10.42 3.41
CA SER A 321 27.69 10.51 2.67
C SER A 321 27.90 9.29 1.76
N ALA A 322 28.73 9.45 0.72
CA ALA A 322 29.08 8.35 -0.17
C ALA A 322 29.71 7.15 0.58
N GLY A 323 30.52 7.43 1.63
CA GLY A 323 31.10 6.40 2.48
C GLY A 323 30.04 5.60 3.25
N GLN A 324 29.01 6.28 3.78
CA GLN A 324 27.90 5.61 4.45
C GLN A 324 27.08 4.74 3.48
N TRP A 325 26.79 5.25 2.28
CA TRP A 325 26.09 4.48 1.26
C TRP A 325 26.84 3.21 0.89
N ARG A 326 28.17 3.27 0.74
CA ARG A 326 28.98 2.09 0.46
C ARG A 326 28.85 1.03 1.56
N VAL A 327 28.93 1.44 2.83
CA VAL A 327 28.73 0.54 3.98
C VAL A 327 27.33 -0.10 3.96
N TYR A 328 26.30 0.67 3.59
CA TYR A 328 24.94 0.13 3.51
C TYR A 328 24.78 -0.88 2.38
N GLU A 329 25.40 -0.65 1.22
CA GLU A 329 25.39 -1.59 0.10
C GLU A 329 26.16 -2.87 0.41
N GLU A 330 27.34 -2.77 1.04
CA GLU A 330 28.11 -3.92 1.53
C GLU A 330 27.28 -4.76 2.51
N ALA A 331 26.67 -4.12 3.51
CA ALA A 331 25.82 -4.81 4.48
C ALA A 331 24.57 -5.45 3.84
N ALA A 332 24.02 -4.88 2.76
CA ALA A 332 22.92 -5.49 2.03
C ALA A 332 23.35 -6.79 1.34
N ARG A 333 24.56 -6.83 0.76
CA ARG A 333 25.11 -8.04 0.13
C ARG A 333 25.46 -9.14 1.11
N GLU A 334 25.99 -8.78 2.28
CA GLU A 334 26.41 -9.74 3.30
C GLU A 334 25.23 -10.36 4.06
N VAL A 335 24.23 -9.54 4.42
CA VAL A 335 23.15 -9.96 5.32
C VAL A 335 21.96 -10.55 4.57
N SER A 336 21.74 -10.14 3.33
CA SER A 336 20.58 -10.59 2.55
C SER A 336 20.97 -11.59 1.47
N LEU A 337 19.97 -12.28 0.92
CA LEU A 337 20.14 -13.17 -0.23
C LEU A 337 20.23 -12.40 -1.56
N LEU A 338 20.64 -11.13 -1.54
CA LEU A 338 20.63 -10.23 -2.69
C LEU A 338 21.32 -10.84 -3.90
N ASP A 339 22.59 -11.23 -3.78
CA ASP A 339 23.36 -11.71 -4.92
C ASP A 339 22.79 -13.04 -5.46
N ALA A 340 22.42 -13.97 -4.57
CA ALA A 340 21.80 -15.24 -4.96
C ALA A 340 20.44 -15.06 -5.67
N ARG A 341 19.56 -14.19 -5.15
CA ARG A 341 18.26 -13.89 -5.76
C ARG A 341 18.39 -13.13 -7.07
N MET A 342 19.35 -12.22 -7.17
CA MET A 342 19.64 -11.51 -8.41
C MET A 342 20.18 -12.46 -9.49
N GLU A 343 21.02 -13.43 -9.11
CA GLU A 343 21.52 -14.43 -10.06
C GLU A 343 20.39 -15.32 -10.59
N GLY A 344 19.56 -15.87 -9.70
CA GLY A 344 18.40 -16.66 -10.13
C GLY A 344 17.41 -15.86 -11.00
N MET A 345 17.33 -14.54 -10.82
CA MET A 345 16.54 -13.68 -11.72
C MET A 345 17.14 -13.59 -13.12
N LYS A 346 18.48 -13.47 -13.25
CA LYS A 346 19.15 -13.44 -14.55
C LYS A 346 18.99 -14.76 -15.29
N GLU A 347 19.23 -15.89 -14.61
CA GLU A 347 19.07 -17.22 -15.19
C GLU A 347 17.65 -17.41 -15.75
N ARG A 348 16.61 -16.99 -15.02
CA ARG A 348 15.23 -17.04 -15.52
C ARG A 348 15.01 -16.13 -16.73
N ALA A 349 15.55 -14.91 -16.72
CA ALA A 349 15.42 -13.99 -17.85
C ALA A 349 16.13 -14.52 -19.10
N GLU A 350 17.24 -15.25 -18.94
CA GLU A 350 17.94 -15.92 -20.03
C GLU A 350 17.12 -17.07 -20.59
N VAL A 351 16.56 -17.94 -19.75
CA VAL A 351 15.66 -19.04 -20.20
C VAL A 351 14.45 -18.49 -20.97
N TRP A 352 13.83 -17.41 -20.49
CA TRP A 352 12.72 -16.77 -21.20
C TRP A 352 13.15 -16.18 -22.55
N ARG A 353 14.34 -15.56 -22.61
CA ARG A 353 14.88 -15.02 -23.86
C ARG A 353 15.14 -16.15 -24.87
N GLU A 354 15.72 -17.26 -24.42
CA GLU A 354 15.96 -18.43 -25.26
C GLU A 354 14.66 -19.04 -25.78
N ALA A 355 13.64 -19.19 -24.92
CA ALA A 355 12.33 -19.71 -25.33
C ALA A 355 11.64 -18.83 -26.38
N LEU A 356 11.72 -17.51 -26.26
CA LEU A 356 11.17 -16.58 -27.25
C LEU A 356 11.92 -16.64 -28.59
N CYS A 357 13.24 -16.87 -28.58
CA CYS A 357 14.01 -17.05 -29.81
C CYS A 357 13.69 -18.36 -30.54
N TRP A 358 13.17 -19.39 -29.86
CA TRP A 358 12.78 -20.66 -30.49
C TRP A 358 11.45 -20.56 -31.26
N GLU A 359 10.52 -19.71 -30.82
CA GLU A 359 9.23 -19.52 -31.51
C GLU A 359 9.38 -18.79 -32.86
N ASP A 360 10.46 -18.03 -33.06
CA ASP A 360 10.75 -17.34 -34.31
C ASP A 360 11.34 -18.28 -35.40
N GLU A 361 11.92 -19.43 -35.03
CA GLU A 361 12.53 -20.38 -35.99
C GLU A 361 11.51 -21.37 -36.58
N ASP A 362 10.41 -21.66 -35.87
CA ASP A 362 9.37 -22.59 -36.33
C ASP A 362 8.29 -21.92 -37.22
N GLY A 363 8.25 -20.59 -37.28
CA GLY A 363 7.30 -19.81 -38.10
C GLY A 363 7.62 -19.75 -39.60
N ASP A 364 8.80 -20.19 -40.02
CA ASP A 364 9.30 -20.05 -41.40
C ASP A 364 9.25 -21.34 -42.25
N VAL A 365 8.74 -22.45 -41.70
CA VAL A 365 8.70 -23.75 -42.41
C VAL A 365 7.44 -23.93 -43.28
N GLU A 366 6.38 -23.14 -43.12
CA GLU A 366 5.09 -23.39 -43.79
C GLU A 366 4.73 -22.43 -44.97
N LYS A 367 5.73 -21.87 -45.67
CA LYS A 367 5.51 -21.08 -46.91
C LYS A 367 6.40 -21.49 -48.10
N LYS A 368 6.76 -22.76 -48.21
CA LYS A 368 7.34 -23.33 -49.44
C LYS A 368 6.60 -24.61 -49.84
N GLY A 369 5.41 -24.46 -50.40
CA GLY A 369 4.65 -25.66 -50.79
C GLY A 369 3.38 -25.48 -51.61
N VAL A 370 3.24 -24.46 -52.47
CA VAL A 370 2.25 -24.51 -53.57
C VAL A 370 2.78 -23.79 -54.81
N LYS A 371 3.50 -24.52 -55.66
CA LYS A 371 3.48 -24.36 -57.12
C LYS A 371 3.64 -25.73 -57.75
N GLY A 372 2.55 -26.23 -58.31
CA GLY A 372 2.44 -27.42 -59.14
C GLY A 372 1.10 -27.35 -59.84
#